data_AF-A0A2E6Y4W6-F1
#
_entry.id   AF-A0A2E6Y4W6-F1
#
_cell.length_a   1.000
_cell.length_b   1.000
_cell.length_c   1.000
_cell.angle_alpha   90.00
_cell.angle_beta   90.00
_cell.angle_gamma   90.00
#
_symmetry.space_group_name_H-M   'P 1'
#
loop_
_entity.id
_entity.type
_entity.pdbx_description
1 polymer ?
#
loop_
_entity_poly.entity_id
_entity_poly.type
_entity_poly.pdbx_seq_one_letter_code
_entity_poly.pdbx_strand_id
1 'polypeptide(L)'
;MKPKTPVHQKDPIDAKPGDSKDVEQTALTISSGEIAAAEISEGTREERIERLKRMKADLEARMEGEEGGKLSPLRDEIDRALARLNAPEAQ
;
A
#
# COMPACT_ATOMS: atom_id res chain seq x y z
N MET A 1 25.86 37.27 37.00
CA MET A 1 25.04 36.17 36.48
C MET A 1 24.30 36.63 35.23
N LYS A 2 24.60 36.02 34.08
CA LYS A 2 23.86 36.15 32.81
C LYS A 2 23.91 34.76 32.14
N PRO A 3 22.79 34.18 31.66
CA PRO A 3 22.83 32.88 31.01
C PRO A 3 23.41 33.04 29.60
N LYS A 4 24.45 32.27 29.27
CA LYS A 4 24.91 32.09 27.90
C LYS A 4 24.35 30.77 27.40
N THR A 5 23.19 30.82 26.76
CA THR A 5 22.65 29.69 26.00
C THR A 5 23.51 29.52 24.74
N PRO A 6 24.11 28.35 24.48
CA PRO A 6 24.70 28.07 23.18
C PRO A 6 23.56 27.84 22.20
N VAL A 7 23.29 28.81 21.33
CA VAL A 7 22.53 28.56 20.11
C VAL A 7 23.39 27.65 19.23
N HIS A 8 23.12 26.35 19.33
CA HIS A 8 23.67 25.39 18.39
C HIS A 8 23.27 25.86 16.99
N GLN A 9 24.32 26.21 16.26
CA GLN A 9 24.39 26.34 14.82
C GLN A 9 23.49 25.24 14.22
N LYS A 10 22.52 25.64 13.38
CA LYS A 10 21.85 24.66 12.52
C LYS A 10 22.93 24.14 11.58
N ASP A 11 23.59 23.06 11.95
CA ASP A 11 24.34 22.26 11.01
C ASP A 11 23.39 21.97 9.84
N PRO A 12 23.72 22.40 8.61
CA PRO A 12 22.99 21.91 7.46
C PRO A 12 23.12 20.39 7.51
N ILE A 13 21.98 19.71 7.48
CA ILE A 13 21.94 18.26 7.41
C ILE A 13 22.70 17.92 6.14
N ASP A 14 23.94 17.45 6.30
CA ASP A 14 24.81 17.00 5.24
C ASP A 14 24.21 15.67 4.75
N ALA A 15 23.11 15.80 4.00
CA ALA A 15 22.43 14.69 3.36
C ALA A 15 23.38 14.18 2.27
N LYS A 16 24.26 13.26 2.67
CA LYS A 16 25.13 12.52 1.76
C LYS A 16 24.25 11.91 0.65
N PRO A 17 24.37 12.34 -0.60
CA PRO A 17 23.76 11.64 -1.73
C PRO A 17 24.61 10.39 -1.95
N GLY A 18 24.23 9.30 -1.30
CA GLY A 18 25.14 8.16 -1.18
C GLY A 18 24.54 6.90 -0.60
N ASP A 19 23.26 6.63 -0.83
CA ASP A 19 22.76 5.25 -0.82
C ASP A 19 21.79 5.06 -2.00
N SER A 20 22.36 4.71 -3.15
CA SER A 20 21.62 4.31 -4.35
C SER A 20 20.98 2.92 -4.18
N LYS A 21 20.46 2.63 -2.98
CA LYS A 21 19.70 1.42 -2.65
C LYS A 21 18.24 1.70 -2.30
N ASP A 22 17.83 2.96 -2.26
CA ASP A 22 16.42 3.36 -2.08
C ASP A 22 15.66 3.55 -3.41
N VAL A 23 16.26 3.16 -4.55
CA VAL A 23 15.63 3.26 -5.89
C VAL A 23 15.14 1.93 -6.45
N GLU A 24 15.32 0.83 -5.73
CA GLU A 24 14.72 -0.46 -6.10
C GLU A 24 13.61 -0.83 -5.11
N GLN A 25 12.42 -1.05 -5.66
CA GLN A 25 11.20 -1.50 -4.99
C GLN A 25 10.38 -0.45 -4.21
N THR A 26 9.91 0.59 -4.90
CA THR A 26 8.50 1.00 -4.71
C THR A 26 7.57 -0.03 -5.36
N ALA A 27 7.79 -1.32 -5.11
CA ALA A 27 6.81 -2.34 -5.43
C ALA A 27 5.69 -2.13 -4.42
N LEU A 28 4.65 -1.38 -4.81
CA LEU A 28 3.41 -1.29 -4.04
C LEU A 28 3.04 -2.71 -3.63
N THR A 29 3.26 -3.00 -2.34
CA THR A 29 3.06 -4.34 -1.81
C THR A 29 1.61 -4.41 -1.44
N ILE A 30 0.82 -5.02 -2.33
CA ILE A 30 -0.58 -5.30 -2.06
C ILE A 30 -0.62 -6.14 -0.77
N SER A 31 -1.24 -5.56 0.25
CA SER A 31 -1.34 -6.12 1.59
C SER A 31 -2.81 -6.12 2.02
N SER A 32 -3.18 -6.93 3.00
CA SER A 32 -4.55 -6.95 3.52
C SER A 32 -5.07 -5.55 3.92
N GLY A 33 -4.21 -4.72 4.51
CA GLY A 33 -4.56 -3.33 4.86
C GLY A 33 -4.91 -2.46 3.63
N GLU A 34 -4.21 -2.63 2.51
CA GLU A 34 -4.48 -1.92 1.26
C GLU A 34 -5.79 -2.41 0.61
N ILE A 35 -6.09 -3.70 0.72
CA ILE A 35 -7.33 -4.30 0.19
C ILE A 35 -8.53 -3.77 0.98
N ALA A 36 -8.44 -3.78 2.31
CA ALA A 36 -9.45 -3.20 3.18
C ALA A 36 -9.62 -1.69 2.92
N ALA A 37 -8.52 -0.95 2.75
CA ALA A 37 -8.56 0.47 2.43
C ALA A 37 -9.25 0.73 1.09
N ALA A 38 -9.03 -0.10 0.06
CA ALA A 38 -9.73 -0.01 -1.22
C ALA A 38 -11.23 -0.31 -1.10
N GLU A 39 -11.64 -1.20 -0.17
CA GLU A 39 -13.04 -1.51 0.12
C GLU A 39 -13.79 -0.34 0.78
N ILE A 40 -13.13 0.43 1.65
CA ILE A 40 -13.74 1.56 2.37
C ILE A 40 -13.34 2.94 1.83
N SER A 41 -12.56 2.98 0.73
CA SER A 41 -12.03 4.21 0.16
C SER A 41 -13.16 5.20 -0.15
N GLU A 42 -12.86 6.49 0.05
CA GLU A 42 -13.70 7.57 -0.47
C GLU A 42 -13.76 7.43 -2.00
N GLY A 43 -14.98 7.37 -2.55
CA GLY A 43 -15.23 7.08 -3.95
C GLY A 43 -16.57 6.36 -4.17
N THR A 44 -17.00 6.28 -5.42
CA THR A 44 -18.17 5.49 -5.80
C THR A 44 -17.89 4.00 -5.65
N ARG A 45 -18.96 3.21 -5.52
CA ARG A 45 -18.88 1.74 -5.51
C ARG A 45 -18.12 1.20 -6.72
N GLU A 46 -18.35 1.77 -7.89
CA GLU A 46 -17.70 1.37 -9.14
C GLU A 46 -16.19 1.65 -9.11
N GLU A 47 -15.77 2.81 -8.61
CA GLU A 47 -14.35 3.15 -8.45
C GLU A 47 -13.64 2.19 -7.49
N ARG A 48 -14.28 1.84 -6.37
CA ARG A 48 -13.76 0.85 -5.43
C ARG A 48 -13.61 -0.53 -6.05
N ILE A 49 -14.62 -0.97 -6.80
CA ILE A 49 -14.58 -2.24 -7.55
C ILE A 49 -13.45 -2.22 -8.58
N GLU A 50 -13.29 -1.14 -9.34
CA GLU A 50 -12.23 -1.03 -10.34
C GLU A 50 -10.85 -1.08 -9.69
N ARG A 51 -10.66 -0.38 -8.56
CA ARG A 51 -9.41 -0.41 -7.80
C ARG A 51 -9.06 -1.82 -7.33
N LEU A 52 -10.02 -2.54 -6.73
CA LEU A 52 -9.84 -3.92 -6.30
C LEU A 52 -9.55 -4.86 -7.47
N LYS A 53 -10.18 -4.67 -8.64
CA LYS A 53 -9.88 -5.44 -9.85
C LYS A 53 -8.46 -5.21 -10.35
N ARG A 54 -7.97 -3.97 -10.34
CA ARG A 54 -6.56 -3.67 -10.69
C ARG A 54 -5.60 -4.35 -9.72
N MET A 55 -5.89 -4.30 -8.42
CA MET A 55 -5.09 -5.00 -7.41
C MET A 55 -5.09 -6.51 -7.63
N LYS A 56 -6.24 -7.10 -7.98
CA LYS A 56 -6.34 -8.53 -8.30
C LYS A 56 -5.46 -8.89 -9.50
N ALA A 57 -5.54 -8.13 -10.59
CA ALA A 57 -4.78 -8.40 -11.80
C ALA A 57 -3.26 -8.30 -11.55
N ASP A 58 -2.83 -7.31 -10.77
CA ASP A 58 -1.42 -7.16 -10.38
C ASP A 58 -0.95 -8.33 -9.50
N LEU A 59 -1.80 -8.79 -8.59
CA LEU A 59 -1.50 -9.93 -7.72
C LEU A 59 -1.48 -11.26 -8.50
N GLU A 60 -2.39 -11.46 -9.44
CA GLU A 60 -2.41 -12.64 -10.34
C GLU A 60 -1.18 -12.67 -11.25
N ALA A 61 -0.72 -11.51 -11.75
CA ALA A 61 0.53 -11.40 -12.51
C ALA A 61 1.76 -11.78 -11.67
N ARG A 62 1.78 -11.42 -10.38
CA ARG A 62 2.86 -11.83 -9.46
C ARG A 62 2.78 -13.31 -9.11
N MET A 63 1.58 -13.87 -9.02
CA MET A 63 1.34 -15.29 -8.73
C MET A 63 1.83 -16.22 -9.85
N GLU A 64 1.84 -15.76 -11.11
CA GLU A 64 2.32 -16.58 -12.25
C GLU A 64 3.77 -17.06 -12.07
N GLY A 65 4.60 -16.31 -11.35
CA GLY A 65 5.97 -16.69 -10.99
C GLY A 65 6.17 -17.08 -9.52
N GLU A 66 5.10 -17.22 -8.73
CA GLU A 66 5.19 -17.41 -7.28
C GLU A 66 5.11 -18.88 -6.87
N GLU A 67 6.22 -19.45 -6.44
CA GLU A 67 6.24 -20.78 -5.83
C GLU A 67 5.84 -20.70 -4.35
N GLY A 68 4.77 -21.41 -3.99
CA GLY A 68 4.33 -21.58 -2.59
C GLY A 68 3.00 -20.90 -2.24
N GLY A 69 2.36 -20.21 -3.18
CA GLY A 69 0.98 -19.72 -3.04
C GLY A 69 0.78 -18.72 -1.89
N LYS A 70 1.82 -18.00 -1.48
CA LYS A 70 1.82 -17.00 -0.41
C LYS A 70 0.89 -15.83 -0.71
N LEU A 71 0.64 -15.53 -1.97
CA LEU A 71 -0.28 -14.48 -2.42
C LEU A 71 -1.73 -14.97 -2.53
N SER A 72 -1.99 -16.28 -2.55
CA SER A 72 -3.36 -16.84 -2.58
C SER A 72 -4.29 -16.25 -1.51
N PRO A 73 -3.89 -16.14 -0.22
CA PRO A 73 -4.77 -15.52 0.80
C PRO A 73 -5.12 -14.06 0.51
N LEU A 74 -4.23 -13.30 -0.13
CA LEU A 74 -4.49 -11.92 -0.53
C LEU A 74 -5.46 -11.85 -1.71
N ARG A 75 -5.34 -12.77 -2.68
CA ARG A 75 -6.31 -12.93 -3.77
C ARG A 75 -7.71 -13.22 -3.22
N ASP A 76 -7.82 -14.18 -2.30
CA ASP A 76 -9.09 -14.54 -1.65
C ASP A 76 -9.69 -13.36 -0.86
N GLU A 77 -8.84 -12.50 -0.30
CA GLU A 77 -9.30 -11.29 0.38
C GLU A 77 -9.87 -10.26 -0.61
N ILE A 78 -9.22 -10.05 -1.76
CA ILE A 78 -9.74 -9.18 -2.83
C ILE A 78 -11.07 -9.72 -3.36
N ASP A 79 -11.19 -11.03 -3.59
CA ASP A 79 -12.43 -11.63 -4.06
C ASP A 79 -13.57 -11.49 -3.04
N ARG A 80 -13.28 -11.62 -1.74
CA ARG A 80 -14.25 -11.35 -0.68
C ARG A 80 -14.66 -9.87 -0.64
N ALA A 81 -13.71 -8.94 -0.78
CA ALA A 81 -14.00 -7.51 -0.81
C ALA A 81 -14.88 -7.14 -2.02
N LEU A 82 -14.57 -7.69 -3.20
CA LEU A 82 -15.40 -7.55 -4.40
C LEU A 82 -16.80 -8.14 -4.21
N ALA A 83 -16.92 -9.29 -3.56
CA ALA A 83 -18.21 -9.90 -3.26
C ALA A 83 -19.05 -9.04 -2.30
N ARG A 84 -18.45 -8.45 -1.27
CA ARG A 84 -19.12 -7.53 -0.34
C ARG A 84 -19.60 -6.27 -1.05
N LEU A 85 -18.73 -5.67 -1.87
CA LEU A 85 -19.13 -4.51 -2.66
C LEU A 85 -20.24 -4.87 -3.64
N ASN A 86 -20.22 -6.06 -4.27
CA ASN A 86 -21.23 -6.48 -5.23
C ASN A 86 -22.54 -6.98 -4.60
N ALA A 87 -22.51 -7.41 -3.34
CA ALA A 87 -23.73 -7.74 -2.61
C ALA A 87 -24.62 -6.51 -2.53
N PRO A 88 -25.96 -6.65 -2.71
CA PRO A 88 -26.87 -5.61 -2.28
C PRO A 88 -26.64 -5.44 -0.77
N GLU A 89 -26.36 -4.22 -0.31
CA GLU A 89 -26.31 -3.94 1.12
C GLU A 89 -27.58 -4.51 1.74
N ALA A 90 -27.42 -5.46 2.67
CA ALA A 90 -28.53 -5.92 3.48
C ALA A 90 -28.94 -4.73 4.34
N GLN A 91 -29.96 -4.01 3.86
CA GLN A 91 -30.64 -2.94 4.58
C GLN A 91 -31.20 -3.45 5.91
#